data_AF-A0A2K8UFH8-F1
#
_entry.id   AF-A0A2K8UFH8-F1
#
_cell.length_a   1.000
_cell.length_b   1.000
_cell.length_c   1.000
_cell.angle_alpha   90.00
_cell.angle_beta   90.00
_cell.angle_gamma   90.00
#
_symmetry.space_group_name_H-M   'P 1'
#
loop_
_entity.id
_entity.type
_entity.pdbx_description
1 polymer ?
#
loop_
_entity_poly.entity_id
_entity_poly.type
_entity_poly.pdbx_seq_one_letter_code
_entity_poly.pdbx_strand_id
1 'polypeptide(L)' 'MTSISEIEIAVANLSRQDLSAFRDWFQEFDADAWDRQLEADVSAGRLDMLAEEALRDLREGRCTDL' A
#
# COMPACT_ATOMS: atom_id res chain seq x y z
N MET A 1 2.64 -13.03 23.23
CA MET A 1 2.33 -12.03 22.19
C MET A 1 3.44 -11.02 22.23
N THR A 2 4.14 -10.82 21.12
CA THR A 2 5.15 -9.78 21.04
C THR A 2 4.43 -8.43 20.92
N SER A 3 4.77 -7.45 21.76
CA SER A 3 4.19 -6.11 21.68
C SER A 3 4.81 -5.31 20.54
N ILE A 4 4.13 -4.27 20.07
CA ILE A 4 4.70 -3.33 19.08
C ILE A 4 6.02 -2.75 19.59
N SER A 5 6.09 -2.41 20.88
CA SER A 5 7.31 -1.88 21.51
C SER A 5 8.49 -2.86 21.44
N GLU A 6 8.24 -4.17 21.60
CA GLU A 6 9.29 -5.20 21.47
C GLU A 6 9.79 -5.32 20.03
N ILE A 7 8.90 -5.16 19.04
CA ILE A 7 9.28 -5.14 17.61
C ILE A 7 10.10 -3.90 17.28
N GLU A 8 9.69 -2.72 17.77
CA GLU A 8 10.44 -1.47 17.58
C GLU A 8 11.86 -1.57 18.14
N ILE A 9 12.00 -2.12 19.35
CA ILE A 9 13.31 -2.36 19.97
C ILE A 9 14.13 -3.36 19.14
N ALA A 10 13.52 -4.43 18.65
CA ALA A 10 14.22 -5.42 17.83
C ALA A 10 14.73 -4.80 16.52
N VAL A 11 13.90 -4.01 15.83
CA VAL A 11 14.26 -3.31 14.59
C VAL A 11 15.35 -2.26 14.84
N ALA A 12 15.28 -1.53 15.95
CA ALA A 12 16.29 -0.53 16.31
C ALA A 12 17.67 -1.14 16.60
N ASN A 13 17.72 -2.40 17.02
CA ASN A 13 18.96 -3.12 17.31
C ASN A 13 19.55 -3.87 16.10
N LEU A 14 18.91 -3.81 14.92
CA LEU A 14 19.43 -4.45 13.71
C LEU A 14 20.74 -3.80 13.26
N SER A 15 21.64 -4.61 12.71
CA SER A 15 22.80 -4.09 11.99
C SER A 15 22.33 -3.31 10.75
N ARG A 16 23.20 -2.45 10.18
CA ARG A 16 22.87 -1.73 8.94
C ARG A 16 22.48 -2.68 7.79
N GLN A 17 23.13 -3.85 7.72
CA GLN A 17 22.85 -4.84 6.68
C GLN A 17 21.49 -5.49 6.90
N ASP A 18 21.21 -5.93 8.13
CA ASP A 18 19.94 -6.57 8.46
C ASP A 18 18.77 -5.58 8.37
N LEU A 19 18.99 -4.32 8.73
CA LEU A 19 17.99 -3.27 8.56
C LEU A 19 17.68 -2.99 7.08
N SER A 20 18.67 -3.11 6.19
CA SER A 20 18.43 -3.01 4.75
C SER A 20 17.58 -4.17 4.25
N ALA A 21 17.97 -5.40 4.58
CA ALA A 21 17.20 -6.59 4.21
C ALA A 21 15.78 -6.57 4.78
N PHE A 22 15.62 -6.10 6.02
CA PHE A 22 14.32 -5.92 6.65
C PHE A 22 13.45 -4.92 5.87
N ARG A 23 14.01 -3.80 5.42
CA ARG A 23 13.27 -2.80 4.64
C ARG A 23 12.82 -3.35 3.28
N ASP A 24 13.70 -4.06 2.59
CA ASP A 24 13.37 -4.65 1.29
C ASP A 24 12.20 -5.64 1.43
N TRP A 25 12.28 -6.53 2.43
CA TRP A 25 11.19 -7.45 2.74
C TRP A 25 9.91 -6.73 3.20
N PHE A 26 10.02 -5.72 4.07
CA PHE A 26 8.86 -5.02 4.62
C PHE A 26 8.09 -4.25 3.54
N GLN A 27 8.78 -3.72 2.53
CA GLN A 27 8.12 -3.09 1.37
C GLN A 27 7.23 -4.07 0.62
N GLU A 28 7.72 -5.30 0.36
CA GLU A 28 6.90 -6.33 -0.28
C GLU A 28 5.73 -6.74 0.61
N PHE A 29 5.98 -6.94 1.90
CA PHE A 29 4.93 -7.31 2.86
C PHE A 29 3.82 -6.25 2.96
N ASP A 30 4.19 -4.97 3.02
CA ASP A 30 3.24 -3.86 3.12
C ASP A 30 2.48 -3.65 1.80
N ALA A 31 3.16 -3.79 0.65
CA ALA A 31 2.52 -3.79 -0.66
C ALA A 31 1.48 -4.91 -0.79
N ASP A 32 1.81 -6.12 -0.35
CA ASP A 32 0.91 -7.27 -0.29
C ASP A 32 -0.32 -7.01 0.59
N ALA A 33 -0.15 -6.31 1.71
CA ALA A 33 -1.26 -5.93 2.59
C ALA A 33 -2.14 -4.87 1.94
N TRP A 34 -1.51 -3.91 1.26
CA TRP A 34 -2.20 -2.86 0.51
C TRP A 34 -3.02 -3.43 -0.65
N ASP A 35 -2.46 -4.36 -1.44
CA ASP A 35 -3.16 -5.01 -2.54
C ASP A 35 -4.43 -5.72 -2.06
N ARG A 36 -4.34 -6.46 -0.95
CA ARG A 36 -5.52 -7.13 -0.35
C ARG A 36 -6.59 -6.13 0.11
N GLN A 37 -6.17 -5.00 0.70
CA GLN A 37 -7.10 -3.95 1.11
C GLN A 37 -7.76 -3.29 -0.10
N LEU A 38 -6.99 -3.00 -1.14
CA LEU A 38 -7.47 -2.43 -2.39
C LEU A 38 -8.50 -3.35 -3.04
N GLU A 39 -8.20 -4.64 -3.18
CA GLU A 39 -9.12 -5.64 -3.74
C GLU A 39 -10.42 -5.73 -2.93
N ALA A 40 -10.35 -5.67 -1.61
CA ALA A 40 -11.51 -5.67 -0.74
C ALA A 40 -12.36 -4.40 -0.93
N ASP A 41 -11.73 -3.23 -1.05
CA ASP A 41 -12.41 -1.95 -1.24
C ASP A 41 -13.04 -1.84 -2.63
N VAL A 42 -12.38 -2.38 -3.68
CA VAL A 42 -12.96 -2.56 -5.02
C VAL A 42 -14.18 -3.49 -4.95
N SER A 43 -14.05 -4.65 -4.30
CA SER A 43 -15.15 -5.60 -4.18
C SER A 43 -16.34 -5.04 -3.38
N ALA A 44 -16.07 -4.11 -2.46
CA ALA A 44 -17.07 -3.41 -1.68
C ALA A 44 -17.68 -2.18 -2.42
N GLY A 45 -17.25 -1.88 -3.65
CA GLY A 45 -17.73 -0.75 -4.45
C GLY A 45 -17.31 0.62 -3.93
N ARG A 46 -16.32 0.68 -3.03
CA ARG A 46 -15.92 1.96 -2.39
C ARG A 46 -15.22 2.91 -3.36
N LEU A 47 -14.65 2.36 -4.43
CA LEU A 47 -13.93 3.12 -5.45
C LEU A 47 -14.77 3.43 -6.69
N ASP A 48 -16.04 2.97 -6.73
CA ASP A 48 -16.91 3.10 -7.89
C ASP A 48 -17.13 4.57 -8.28
N MET A 49 -17.34 5.45 -7.29
CA MET A 49 -17.52 6.88 -7.52
C MET A 49 -16.28 7.52 -8.18
N LEU A 50 -15.08 7.11 -7.77
CA LEU A 50 -13.82 7.59 -8.35
C LEU A 50 -13.64 7.06 -9.77
N ALA A 51 -14.03 5.81 -10.02
CA ALA A 51 -14.01 5.22 -11.35
C ALA A 51 -14.98 5.94 -12.30
N GLU A 52 -16.21 6.23 -11.86
CA GLU A 52 -17.18 6.98 -12.63
C GLU A 52 -16.71 8.40 -12.96
N GLU A 53 -16.11 9.08 -11.99
CA GLU A 53 -15.50 10.40 -12.18
C GLU A 53 -14.37 10.35 -13.20
N ALA A 54 -13.44 9.41 -13.08
CA ALA A 54 -12.35 9.26 -14.04
C ALA A 54 -12.87 9.00 -15.47
N LEU A 55 -13.91 8.17 -15.62
CA LEU A 55 -14.55 7.91 -16.91
C LEU A 55 -15.24 9.14 -17.49
N ARG A 56 -15.86 9.97 -16.64
CA ARG A 56 -16.47 11.23 -17.06
C ARG A 56 -15.41 12.21 -17.53
N ASP A 57 -14.34 12.37 -16.78
CA ASP A 57 -13.23 13.27 -17.08
C ASP A 57 -12.53 12.88 -18.39
N LEU A 58 -12.36 11.58 -18.64
CA LEU A 58 -11.85 11.08 -19.91
C LEU A 58 -12.77 11.45 -21.09
N ARG A 59 -14.08 11.25 -20.95
CA ARG A 59 -15.06 11.61 -21.99
C ARG A 59 -15.10 13.11 -22.26
N GLU A 60 -14.87 13.92 -21.23
CA GLU A 60 -14.87 15.37 -21.30
C GLU A 60 -13.51 15.96 -21.73
N GLY A 61 -12.54 15.11 -22.11
CA GLY A 61 -11.24 15.54 -22.62
C GLY A 61 -10.36 16.21 -21.58
N ARG A 62 -10.60 15.95 -20.29
CA ARG A 62 -9.80 16.48 -19.17
C ARG A 62 -8.60 15.60 -18.81
N CYS A 63 -8.46 14.44 -19.44
CA CYS A 63 -7.30 13.58 -19.26
C CYS A 63 -6.21 13.92 -20.29
N THR A 64 -4.96 13.84 -19.87
CA THR A 64 -3.77 13.84 -20.74
C THR A 64 -3.18 12.44 -20.78
N ASP A 65 -2.51 12.10 -21.88
CA ASP A 65 -1.75 10.85 -21.97
C ASP A 65 -0.61 10.83 -20.93
N LEU A 66 -0.24 9.60 -20.55
CA LEU A 66 0.83 9.31 -19.59
C LEU A 66 2.23 9.55 -20.16
#